data_AF-A0A7Y2USZ4-F1
#
_entry.id   AF-A0A7Y2USZ4-F1
#
_cell.length_a   1.000
_cell.length_b   1.000
_cell.length_c   1.000
_cell.angle_alpha   90.00
_cell.angle_beta   90.00
_cell.angle_gamma   90.00
#
_symmetry.space_group_name_H-M   'P 1'
#
loop_
_entity.id
_entity.type
_entity.pdbx_description
1 polymer ?
#
loop_
_entity_poly.entity_id
_entity_poly.type
_entity_poly.pdbx_seq_one_letter_code
_entity_poly.pdbx_strand_id
1 'polypeptide(L)'
;TYPVAVETIEGTGLGNYAISFVQGQLRVVPRTLDVEIDDATKVYGEETVFDGTEFTVIGLINEDTLTTLTIKSEGQPAEAPVADSPYLLDAGDPVGTGLSNYVLNVVPGELTVTPAPLTITADDQNKPFGTEFIFEGTEFTVTGLLNDDRVDSATLSSDAAVADAPFTDGEGVAILITDPEGEGLDNYEITLVNGIMIIAPGNLTITANDQTKVYGTEFTFDGTEFTVVGLAEGDSVDSVTLNSDGAAGTAQVADGPFAIIASDAVGTGLDKYTLIFADGSFTVVPAPLTVTADNQIKQQGQEFTFTGTEFTTAGLLNADSVDNAVLSSDGAAAEAQADDSPFDIVVGDVSGTGLSNYNIATVNGVFTVDNIITPPTINPIPGGNSTVTNPRDNITISFPGSDAEGGNVQGSGSGSGGPQQSLGDAQSTLAVVDAASTELETAIQSCGSADQDFTNYMACLSESLDTYSNALDQIASDMPSGLETVSATIRTARDGVNAAAARAQRRLAGATSEAERRAIRRDAVTEARGAINAAQEEIRKAITLIRADDPEVAAVQRNTGARIIQAFDTVDSELARAVEL
;
A
#
# COMPACT_ATOMS: atom_id res chain seq x y z
N THR A 1 30.02 36.85 95.62
CA THR A 1 29.43 36.98 96.97
C THR A 1 30.16 38.11 97.68
N TYR A 2 29.47 38.81 98.57
CA TYR A 2 30.03 39.94 99.32
C TYR A 2 29.93 39.66 100.83
N PRO A 3 30.96 39.96 101.63
CA PRO A 3 30.87 39.83 103.07
C PRO A 3 29.87 40.86 103.63
N VAL A 4 28.98 40.41 104.52
CA VAL A 4 28.07 41.27 105.25
C VAL A 4 28.56 41.31 106.70
N ALA A 5 29.13 42.45 107.07
CA ALA A 5 29.61 42.71 108.43
C ALA A 5 28.56 43.51 109.22
N VAL A 6 28.46 43.22 110.52
CA VAL A 6 27.69 44.03 111.44
C VAL A 6 28.55 45.22 111.86
N GLU A 7 28.12 46.43 111.50
CA GLU A 7 28.87 47.67 111.77
C GLU A 7 28.58 48.24 113.16
N THR A 8 27.32 48.22 113.58
CA THR A 8 26.88 48.67 114.91
C THR A 8 25.74 47.79 115.43
N ILE A 9 25.66 47.63 116.77
CA ILE A 9 24.56 46.94 117.45
C ILE A 9 24.02 47.85 118.56
N GLU A 10 22.72 48.15 118.54
CA GLU A 10 22.06 49.00 119.52
C GLU A 10 20.94 48.25 120.23
N GLY A 11 20.87 48.38 121.57
CA GLY A 11 19.90 47.68 122.40
C GLY A 11 20.16 47.85 123.90
N THR A 12 19.17 47.56 124.74
CA THR A 12 19.30 47.63 126.21
C THR A 12 19.81 46.29 126.77
N GLY A 13 20.74 46.34 127.74
CA GLY A 13 21.29 45.13 128.40
C GLY A 13 22.44 44.43 127.66
N LEU A 14 22.94 44.99 126.55
CA LEU A 14 24.01 44.38 125.74
C LEU A 14 25.36 44.25 126.47
N GLY A 15 25.64 45.10 127.47
CA GLY A 15 26.87 45.05 128.27
C GLY A 15 26.99 43.81 129.18
N ASN A 16 25.95 42.98 129.28
CA ASN A 16 25.96 41.74 130.06
C ASN A 16 26.48 40.52 129.27
N TYR A 17 26.88 40.67 128.00
CA TYR A 17 27.28 39.58 127.11
C TYR A 17 28.64 39.85 126.43
N ALA A 18 29.42 38.78 126.19
CA ALA A 18 30.55 38.82 125.25
C ALA A 18 30.01 38.56 123.84
N ILE A 19 30.01 39.59 122.99
CA ILE A 19 29.41 39.53 121.65
C ILE A 19 30.49 39.18 120.62
N SER A 20 30.22 38.19 119.77
CA SER A 20 31.04 37.84 118.61
C SER A 20 30.20 37.91 117.35
N PHE A 21 30.78 38.43 116.26
CA PHE A 21 30.10 38.55 114.98
C PHE A 21 30.62 37.48 114.03
N VAL A 22 29.70 36.74 113.44
CA VAL A 22 29.97 35.90 112.27
C VAL A 22 29.56 36.70 111.05
N GLN A 23 30.48 36.89 110.11
CA GLN A 23 30.14 37.59 108.86
C GLN A 23 29.11 36.76 108.08
N GLY A 24 28.02 37.41 107.69
CA GLY A 24 27.12 36.85 106.68
C GLY A 24 27.74 36.93 105.30
N GLN A 25 27.13 36.27 104.32
CA GLN A 25 27.48 36.44 102.92
C GLN A 25 26.24 36.84 102.13
N LEU A 26 26.34 37.91 101.35
CA LEU A 26 25.37 38.27 100.31
C LEU A 26 25.78 37.59 99.01
N ARG A 27 24.90 36.75 98.48
CA ARG A 27 25.07 36.16 97.15
C ARG A 27 24.17 36.90 96.16
N VAL A 28 24.81 37.62 95.23
CA VAL A 28 24.13 38.12 94.03
C VAL A 28 24.17 37.01 93.00
N VAL A 29 23.02 36.72 92.39
CA VAL A 29 22.90 35.79 91.28
C VAL A 29 22.62 36.59 90.00
N PRO A 30 23.13 36.15 88.84
CA PRO A 30 22.80 36.82 87.58
C PRO A 30 21.28 36.81 87.32
N ARG A 31 20.78 37.87 86.69
CA ARG A 31 19.36 38.01 86.29
C ARG A 31 19.11 37.21 85.00
N THR A 32 17.90 36.78 84.72
CA THR A 32 17.58 36.20 83.39
C THR A 32 17.49 37.31 82.34
N LEU A 33 17.98 37.03 81.13
CA LEU A 33 17.80 37.86 79.94
C LEU A 33 17.17 37.01 78.85
N ASP A 34 15.95 37.33 78.47
CA ASP A 34 15.21 36.60 77.44
C ASP A 34 15.52 37.22 76.07
N VAL A 35 15.99 36.40 75.15
CA VAL A 35 16.33 36.79 73.76
C VAL A 35 15.55 35.88 72.83
N GLU A 36 14.82 36.46 71.89
CA GLU A 36 14.04 35.72 70.89
C GLU A 36 14.56 36.13 69.52
N ILE A 37 15.11 35.18 68.77
CA ILE A 37 15.59 35.41 67.40
C ILE A 37 14.37 35.52 66.47
N ASP A 38 14.37 36.50 65.58
CA ASP A 38 13.27 36.70 64.63
C ASP A 38 13.27 35.61 63.55
N ASP A 39 12.08 35.13 63.17
CA ASP A 39 11.91 34.21 62.04
C ASP A 39 12.27 34.88 60.71
N ALA A 40 12.75 34.07 59.76
CA ALA A 40 13.16 34.53 58.44
C ALA A 40 12.62 33.63 57.33
N THR A 41 12.67 34.13 56.10
CA THR A 41 12.30 33.36 54.90
C THR A 41 13.25 33.67 53.76
N LYS A 42 13.53 32.68 52.91
CA LYS A 42 14.23 32.85 51.64
C LYS A 42 13.64 31.93 50.57
N VAL A 43 13.93 32.22 49.30
CA VAL A 43 13.61 31.30 48.20
C VAL A 43 14.79 30.34 47.99
N TYR A 44 14.52 29.09 47.60
CA TYR A 44 15.56 28.14 47.22
C TYR A 44 16.48 28.71 46.12
N GLY A 45 17.78 28.47 46.23
CA GLY A 45 18.81 29.06 45.36
C GLY A 45 19.25 30.47 45.73
N GLU A 46 18.61 31.12 46.71
CA GLU A 46 19.12 32.35 47.32
C GLU A 46 20.00 32.04 48.55
N GLU A 47 21.12 32.75 48.68
CA GLU A 47 21.90 32.78 49.91
C GLU A 47 21.35 33.87 50.84
N THR A 48 21.24 33.57 52.14
CA THR A 48 20.85 34.58 53.15
C THR A 48 21.94 34.80 54.20
N VAL A 49 22.16 36.06 54.56
CA VAL A 49 23.17 36.50 55.53
C VAL A 49 22.48 37.33 56.60
N PHE A 50 22.62 36.92 57.86
CA PHE A 50 22.12 37.64 59.01
C PHE A 50 23.15 38.67 59.48
N ASP A 51 22.70 39.89 59.76
CA ASP A 51 23.55 40.97 60.27
C ASP A 51 23.80 40.87 61.79
N GLY A 52 23.06 39.99 62.45
CA GLY A 52 23.17 39.69 63.87
C GLY A 52 22.38 40.66 64.73
N THR A 53 21.38 41.34 64.17
CA THR A 53 20.44 42.24 64.87
C THR A 53 18.99 41.76 64.82
N GLU A 54 18.74 40.61 64.18
CA GLU A 54 17.43 39.97 64.02
C GLU A 54 16.99 39.24 65.29
N PHE A 55 16.85 39.97 66.38
CA PHE A 55 16.36 39.45 67.65
C PHE A 55 15.65 40.53 68.46
N THR A 56 14.74 40.09 69.33
CA THR A 56 14.16 40.90 70.39
C THR A 56 14.75 40.52 71.75
N VAL A 57 14.92 41.51 72.63
CA VAL A 57 15.52 41.31 73.96
C VAL A 57 14.65 41.90 75.05
N ILE A 58 14.38 41.11 76.10
CA ILE A 58 13.59 41.51 77.26
C ILE A 58 14.40 41.25 78.53
N GLY A 59 14.50 42.27 79.39
CA GLY A 59 15.06 42.12 80.73
C GLY A 59 16.37 42.85 81.00
N LEU A 60 16.94 43.55 80.00
CA LEU A 60 18.04 44.50 80.20
C LEU A 60 17.60 45.62 81.17
N ILE A 61 18.51 46.00 82.07
CA ILE A 61 18.31 47.08 83.04
C ILE A 61 19.54 47.99 83.08
N ASN A 62 19.37 49.22 83.55
CA ASN A 62 20.41 50.25 83.57
C ASN A 62 20.93 50.56 82.15
N GLU A 63 22.25 50.80 81.99
CA GLU A 63 22.92 51.08 80.72
C GLU A 63 23.52 49.81 80.07
N ASP A 64 23.06 48.62 80.48
CA ASP A 64 23.46 47.35 79.88
C ASP A 64 22.83 47.19 78.48
N THR A 65 23.57 46.58 77.55
CA THR A 65 23.16 46.44 76.14
C THR A 65 23.44 45.03 75.62
N LEU A 66 22.63 44.60 74.66
CA LEU A 66 22.92 43.50 73.74
C LEU A 66 22.84 44.10 72.33
N THR A 67 23.99 44.28 71.66
CA THR A 67 24.08 45.00 70.40
C THR A 67 24.05 44.09 69.19
N THR A 68 24.72 42.94 69.26
CA THR A 68 24.66 41.93 68.21
C THR A 68 24.67 40.53 68.81
N LEU A 69 24.12 39.59 68.07
CA LEU A 69 24.15 38.17 68.34
C LEU A 69 24.61 37.48 67.06
N THR A 70 25.59 36.59 67.14
CA THR A 70 25.92 35.78 65.96
C THR A 70 24.74 34.86 65.68
N ILE A 71 24.12 34.94 64.50
CA ILE A 71 23.02 34.04 64.10
C ILE A 71 23.53 33.17 62.96
N LYS A 72 23.34 31.86 63.08
CA LYS A 72 23.74 30.88 62.06
C LYS A 72 22.62 29.90 61.78
N SER A 73 22.56 29.41 60.55
CA SER A 73 21.65 28.36 60.15
C SER A 73 22.22 27.52 59.02
N GLU A 74 21.97 26.22 59.06
CA GLU A 74 22.25 25.34 57.92
C GLU A 74 21.38 25.70 56.69
N GLY A 75 20.30 26.46 56.88
CA GLY A 75 19.46 26.99 55.80
C GLY A 75 20.05 28.19 55.05
N GLN A 76 21.20 28.73 55.47
CA GLN A 76 21.78 29.93 54.85
C GLN A 76 22.25 29.74 53.39
N PRO A 77 23.00 28.68 53.04
CA PRO A 77 23.53 28.47 51.68
C PRO A 77 22.44 28.31 50.63
N ALA A 78 22.69 28.71 49.39
CA ALA A 78 21.75 28.63 48.27
C ALA A 78 21.23 27.20 48.00
N GLU A 79 22.03 26.19 48.36
CA GLU A 79 21.80 24.77 48.15
C GLU A 79 20.93 24.12 49.26
N ALA A 80 20.57 24.86 50.31
CA ALA A 80 19.77 24.33 51.41
C ALA A 80 18.39 23.84 50.90
N PRO A 81 18.08 22.53 50.95
CA PRO A 81 16.86 21.98 50.35
C PRO A 81 15.58 22.45 51.05
N VAL A 82 14.50 22.57 50.29
CA VAL A 82 13.17 22.90 50.82
C VAL A 82 12.65 21.80 51.75
N ALA A 83 12.97 20.53 51.46
CA ALA A 83 12.49 19.38 52.22
C ALA A 83 12.92 19.38 53.70
N ASP A 84 14.04 20.02 54.02
CA ASP A 84 14.56 20.15 55.40
C ASP A 84 14.08 21.43 56.10
N SER A 85 13.26 22.26 55.44
CA SER A 85 12.66 23.46 56.01
C SER A 85 11.57 23.12 57.05
N PRO A 86 11.44 23.90 58.16
CA PRO A 86 12.25 25.06 58.52
C PRO A 86 13.59 24.70 59.16
N TYR A 87 14.58 25.56 58.96
CA TYR A 87 15.90 25.45 59.58
C TYR A 87 15.98 26.29 60.85
N LEU A 88 16.63 25.75 61.89
CA LEU A 88 16.84 26.48 63.13
C LEU A 88 17.79 27.67 62.91
N LEU A 89 17.47 28.81 63.52
CA LEU A 89 18.36 29.95 63.67
C LEU A 89 19.05 29.86 65.04
N ASP A 90 20.30 29.40 65.03
CA ASP A 90 21.07 29.22 66.24
C ASP A 90 21.80 30.50 66.67
N ALA A 91 21.65 30.83 67.95
CA ALA A 91 22.44 31.86 68.61
C ALA A 91 23.87 31.37 68.88
N GLY A 92 24.84 32.16 68.44
CA GLY A 92 26.22 32.13 68.86
C GLY A 92 26.51 33.19 69.94
N ASP A 93 27.70 33.78 69.87
CA ASP A 93 28.19 34.66 70.93
C ASP A 93 27.46 36.01 70.93
N PRO A 94 26.93 36.46 72.09
CA PRO A 94 26.32 37.78 72.24
C PRO A 94 27.40 38.84 72.45
N VAL A 95 27.22 40.02 71.84
CA VAL A 95 28.08 41.18 72.01
C VAL A 95 27.28 42.30 72.64
N GLY A 96 27.81 42.90 73.70
CA GLY A 96 27.14 43.98 74.42
C GLY A 96 27.83 44.36 75.72
N THR A 97 27.25 45.32 76.45
CA THR A 97 27.76 45.79 77.74
C THR A 97 26.99 45.16 78.89
N GLY A 98 27.70 44.76 79.95
CA GLY A 98 27.07 44.28 81.19
C GLY A 98 26.48 42.86 81.13
N LEU A 99 26.64 42.13 80.02
CA LEU A 99 26.05 40.80 79.80
C LEU A 99 26.46 39.74 80.85
N SER A 100 27.61 39.88 81.52
CA SER A 100 28.02 38.99 82.62
C SER A 100 27.09 39.03 83.83
N ASN A 101 26.22 40.05 83.92
CA ASN A 101 25.21 40.18 84.96
C ASN A 101 23.97 39.32 84.70
N TYR A 102 23.91 38.63 83.55
CA TYR A 102 22.74 37.89 83.10
C TYR A 102 23.03 36.41 82.81
N VAL A 103 22.01 35.57 82.96
CA VAL A 103 21.91 34.24 82.33
C VAL A 103 21.02 34.41 81.11
N LEU A 104 21.57 34.14 79.92
CA LEU A 104 20.81 34.22 78.67
C LEU A 104 19.86 33.03 78.55
N ASN A 105 18.62 33.34 78.18
CA ASN A 105 17.62 32.37 77.77
C ASN A 105 17.25 32.73 76.32
N VAL A 106 17.88 32.03 75.37
CA VAL A 106 17.67 32.27 73.95
C VAL A 106 16.59 31.31 73.43
N VAL A 107 15.57 31.89 72.81
CA VAL A 107 14.61 31.17 71.99
C VAL A 107 15.07 31.28 70.53
N PRO A 108 15.39 30.16 69.85
CA PRO A 108 15.78 30.18 68.45
C PRO A 108 14.59 30.55 67.57
N GLY A 109 14.88 31.24 66.46
CA GLY A 109 13.92 31.50 65.38
C GLY A 109 14.00 30.40 64.31
N GLU A 110 13.15 30.50 63.30
CA GLU A 110 13.10 29.58 62.17
C GLU A 110 13.35 30.28 60.83
N LEU A 111 14.22 29.71 60.00
CA LEU A 111 14.38 30.09 58.60
C LEU A 111 13.58 29.15 57.71
N THR A 112 12.51 29.67 57.12
CA THR A 112 11.71 28.94 56.13
C THR A 112 12.33 29.09 54.74
N VAL A 113 12.56 27.98 54.05
CA VAL A 113 12.98 27.98 52.64
C VAL A 113 11.77 27.64 51.78
N THR A 114 11.36 28.56 50.90
CA THR A 114 10.24 28.34 49.98
C THR A 114 10.73 27.85 48.61
N PRO A 115 9.95 27.00 47.90
CA PRO A 115 10.32 26.56 46.56
C PRO A 115 10.60 27.69 45.57
N ALA A 116 11.54 27.48 44.67
CA ALA A 116 11.79 28.37 43.53
C ALA A 116 10.86 28.04 42.35
N PRO A 117 10.47 29.01 41.50
CA PRO A 117 9.66 28.70 40.32
C PRO A 117 10.46 27.94 39.26
N LEU A 118 9.89 26.87 38.71
CA LEU A 118 10.45 26.11 37.58
C LEU A 118 9.38 25.94 36.50
N THR A 119 9.71 26.22 35.23
CA THR A 119 8.80 25.98 34.10
C THR A 119 9.41 24.94 33.16
N ILE A 120 8.63 23.88 32.88
CA ILE A 120 8.97 22.83 31.91
C ILE A 120 7.94 22.91 30.77
N THR A 121 8.42 23.13 29.55
CA THR A 121 7.58 23.31 28.36
C THR A 121 7.84 22.16 27.39
N ALA A 122 6.81 21.40 27.03
CA ALA A 122 6.92 20.43 25.96
C ALA A 122 7.20 21.12 24.62
N ASP A 123 8.11 20.55 23.85
CA ASP A 123 8.47 21.09 22.54
C ASP A 123 7.39 20.74 21.50
N ASP A 124 7.09 21.69 20.62
CA ASP A 124 6.20 21.45 19.49
C ASP A 124 6.78 20.37 18.55
N GLN A 125 5.92 19.48 18.06
CA GLN A 125 6.32 18.37 17.18
C GLN A 125 5.54 18.38 15.87
N ASN A 126 6.08 17.70 14.86
CA ASN A 126 5.39 17.46 13.60
C ASN A 126 5.50 16.00 13.19
N LYS A 127 4.47 15.50 12.51
CA LYS A 127 4.52 14.19 11.85
C LYS A 127 3.78 14.21 10.52
N PRO A 128 4.17 13.39 9.52
CA PRO A 128 3.35 13.14 8.36
C PRO A 128 2.01 12.43 8.72
N PHE A 129 0.99 12.65 7.90
CA PHE A 129 -0.25 11.88 7.95
C PHE A 129 0.05 10.40 7.65
N GLY A 130 -0.62 9.49 8.37
CA GLY A 130 -0.43 8.04 8.23
C GLY A 130 0.79 7.45 8.94
N THR A 131 1.61 8.25 9.62
CA THR A 131 2.78 7.76 10.38
C THR A 131 2.59 7.88 11.89
N GLU A 132 3.18 6.98 12.67
CA GLU A 132 3.24 7.09 14.13
C GLU A 132 4.41 8.00 14.57
N PHE A 133 4.20 8.75 15.66
CA PHE A 133 5.24 9.50 16.37
C PHE A 133 5.40 8.90 17.77
N ILE A 134 6.64 8.64 18.18
CA ILE A 134 6.97 8.08 19.49
C ILE A 134 7.77 9.13 20.27
N PHE A 135 7.29 9.49 21.45
CA PHE A 135 8.03 10.38 22.36
C PHE A 135 9.12 9.58 23.10
N GLU A 136 10.34 10.11 23.12
CA GLU A 136 11.45 9.51 23.89
C GLU A 136 11.48 10.01 25.33
N GLY A 137 10.62 10.97 25.68
CA GLY A 137 10.48 11.50 27.04
C GLY A 137 11.44 12.65 27.34
N THR A 138 12.03 13.26 26.30
CA THR A 138 13.04 14.33 26.41
C THR A 138 12.72 15.57 25.57
N GLU A 139 11.58 15.56 24.87
CA GLU A 139 11.10 16.62 23.98
C GLU A 139 10.51 17.79 24.78
N PHE A 140 11.33 18.44 25.61
CA PHE A 140 10.94 19.59 26.40
C PHE A 140 12.11 20.53 26.67
N THR A 141 11.76 21.76 27.03
CA THR A 141 12.69 22.80 27.49
C THR A 141 12.40 23.18 28.94
N VAL A 142 13.46 23.48 29.71
CA VAL A 142 13.36 23.81 31.13
C VAL A 142 13.91 25.22 31.37
N THR A 143 13.20 26.02 32.17
CA THR A 143 13.64 27.34 32.63
C THR A 143 13.45 27.48 34.12
N GLY A 144 14.45 28.03 34.82
CA GLY A 144 14.40 28.22 36.28
C GLY A 144 15.17 27.19 37.11
N LEU A 145 15.90 26.25 36.50
CA LEU A 145 16.83 25.38 37.24
C LEU A 145 17.93 26.20 37.92
N LEU A 146 18.21 25.84 39.17
CA LEU A 146 19.22 26.42 40.03
C LEU A 146 20.18 25.31 40.49
N ASN A 147 21.36 25.69 40.96
CA ASN A 147 22.39 24.76 41.45
C ASN A 147 22.72 23.67 40.40
N ASP A 148 22.96 22.43 40.84
CA ASP A 148 23.24 21.26 39.99
C ASP A 148 21.97 20.41 39.72
N ASP A 149 20.78 20.98 39.95
CA ASP A 149 19.49 20.30 39.75
C ASP A 149 19.19 20.08 38.27
N ARG A 150 18.40 19.05 37.95
CA ARG A 150 18.08 18.71 36.56
C ARG A 150 16.72 18.03 36.42
N VAL A 151 16.15 18.16 35.22
CA VAL A 151 15.03 17.33 34.74
C VAL A 151 15.61 16.38 33.69
N ASP A 152 15.53 15.08 33.93
CA ASP A 152 16.08 14.04 33.07
C ASP A 152 15.06 13.54 32.04
N SER A 153 13.79 13.45 32.44
CA SER A 153 12.70 13.00 31.57
C SER A 153 11.34 13.53 32.02
N ALA A 154 10.34 13.43 31.14
CA ALA A 154 8.94 13.65 31.49
C ALA A 154 8.06 12.69 30.67
N THR A 155 6.83 12.47 31.12
CA THR A 155 5.84 11.74 30.32
C THR A 155 5.22 12.71 29.30
N LEU A 156 5.42 12.46 28.01
CA LEU A 156 4.80 13.21 26.92
C LEU A 156 3.77 12.36 26.18
N SER A 157 2.64 12.95 25.83
CA SER A 157 1.59 12.28 25.05
C SER A 157 0.79 13.24 24.19
N SER A 158 0.28 12.75 23.08
CA SER A 158 -0.66 13.49 22.23
C SER A 158 -1.60 12.50 21.54
N ASP A 159 -2.89 12.84 21.46
CA ASP A 159 -3.86 12.06 20.67
C ASP A 159 -3.50 12.04 19.18
N ALA A 160 -2.71 13.02 18.73
CA ALA A 160 -2.19 13.05 17.37
C ALA A 160 -0.96 12.15 17.15
N ALA A 161 -0.41 11.47 18.16
CA ALA A 161 0.82 10.69 17.98
C ALA A 161 0.62 9.39 17.18
N VAL A 162 -0.59 8.83 17.20
CA VAL A 162 -0.90 7.56 16.51
C VAL A 162 -0.96 7.71 14.99
N ALA A 163 -0.75 6.60 14.27
CA ALA A 163 -0.72 6.61 12.81
C ALA A 163 -2.07 6.99 12.16
N ASP A 164 -3.18 6.58 12.78
CA ASP A 164 -4.56 6.77 12.34
C ASP A 164 -5.20 8.07 12.88
N ALA A 165 -4.41 8.95 13.48
CA ALA A 165 -4.89 10.25 13.96
C ALA A 165 -5.55 11.04 12.80
N PRO A 166 -6.71 11.67 13.04
CA PRO A 166 -7.43 12.40 12.01
C PRO A 166 -6.58 13.56 11.49
N PHE A 167 -6.58 13.77 10.16
CA PHE A 167 -5.91 14.92 9.57
C PHE A 167 -6.63 16.22 9.95
N THR A 168 -5.89 17.19 10.45
CA THR A 168 -6.43 18.44 11.00
C THR A 168 -6.06 19.68 10.17
N ASP A 169 -5.51 19.50 8.96
CA ASP A 169 -5.13 20.59 8.04
C ASP A 169 -4.33 21.72 8.72
N GLY A 170 -3.34 21.33 9.52
CA GLY A 170 -2.49 22.26 10.26
C GLY A 170 -3.08 22.81 11.56
N GLU A 171 -4.33 22.45 11.95
CA GLU A 171 -4.78 22.66 13.32
C GLU A 171 -4.01 21.74 14.26
N GLY A 172 -3.27 22.31 15.20
CA GLY A 172 -2.42 21.55 16.11
C GLY A 172 -3.19 20.85 17.22
N VAL A 173 -2.70 19.68 17.64
CA VAL A 173 -3.21 18.90 18.76
C VAL A 173 -2.25 19.01 19.93
N ALA A 174 -2.76 19.15 21.16
CA ALA A 174 -1.90 19.35 22.32
C ALA A 174 -0.93 18.18 22.55
N ILE A 175 0.29 18.51 22.93
CA ILE A 175 1.26 17.60 23.54
C ILE A 175 1.20 17.86 25.04
N LEU A 176 0.64 16.91 25.77
CA LEU A 176 0.57 16.94 27.21
C LEU A 176 1.91 16.50 27.78
N ILE A 177 2.39 17.23 28.78
CA ILE A 177 3.56 16.88 29.57
C ILE A 177 3.15 16.69 31.03
N THR A 178 3.55 15.57 31.61
CA THR A 178 3.29 15.21 33.00
C THR A 178 4.52 14.53 33.61
N ASP A 179 4.49 14.38 34.94
CA ASP A 179 5.42 13.54 35.69
C ASP A 179 6.90 13.79 35.33
N PRO A 180 7.42 15.03 35.51
CA PRO A 180 8.83 15.30 35.32
C PRO A 180 9.66 14.52 36.36
N GLU A 181 10.70 13.85 35.90
CA GLU A 181 11.64 13.10 36.72
C GLU A 181 13.03 13.75 36.62
N GLY A 182 13.76 13.77 37.73
CA GLY A 182 15.06 14.42 37.80
C GLY A 182 15.59 14.54 39.23
N GLU A 183 16.65 15.30 39.40
CA GLU A 183 17.26 15.57 40.71
C GLU A 183 16.94 16.98 41.20
N GLY A 184 16.58 17.10 42.48
CA GLY A 184 16.31 18.38 43.14
C GLY A 184 14.92 18.98 42.90
N LEU A 185 14.01 18.26 42.22
CA LEU A 185 12.69 18.79 41.81
C LEU A 185 11.78 19.20 42.97
N ASP A 186 11.92 18.58 44.15
CA ASP A 186 11.17 18.94 45.36
C ASP A 186 11.48 20.37 45.87
N ASN A 187 12.55 20.99 45.37
CA ASN A 187 12.92 22.37 45.70
C ASN A 187 12.17 23.41 44.85
N TYR A 188 11.28 23.00 43.96
CA TYR A 188 10.64 23.87 42.99
C TYR A 188 9.11 23.82 43.03
N GLU A 189 8.49 24.96 42.75
CA GLU A 189 7.09 25.05 42.32
C GLU A 189 7.05 24.89 40.79
N ILE A 190 6.68 23.70 40.33
CA ILE A 190 6.76 23.33 38.91
C ILE A 190 5.51 23.75 38.15
N THR A 191 5.69 24.51 37.08
CA THR A 191 4.69 24.82 36.07
C THR A 191 4.96 24.02 34.80
N LEU A 192 3.97 23.23 34.37
CA LEU A 192 4.03 22.46 33.13
C LEU A 192 3.29 23.20 32.01
N VAL A 193 3.93 23.33 30.85
CA VAL A 193 3.37 23.99 29.66
C VAL A 193 3.32 22.97 28.53
N ASN A 194 2.12 22.75 27.99
CA ASN A 194 1.89 21.85 26.88
C ASN A 194 2.45 22.40 25.57
N GLY A 195 2.91 21.51 24.72
CA GLY A 195 3.30 21.80 23.34
C GLY A 195 2.18 21.53 22.36
N ILE A 196 2.48 21.62 21.07
CA ILE A 196 1.55 21.40 19.97
C ILE A 196 2.16 20.42 18.96
N MET A 197 1.40 19.38 18.58
CA MET A 197 1.72 18.46 17.50
C MET A 197 0.94 18.83 16.24
N ILE A 198 1.64 19.03 15.13
CA ILE A 198 1.07 19.32 13.82
C ILE A 198 1.16 18.08 12.92
N ILE A 199 0.05 17.70 12.30
CA ILE A 199 0.02 16.64 11.28
C ILE A 199 0.18 17.30 9.90
N ALA A 200 1.33 17.08 9.26
CA ALA A 200 1.60 17.51 7.90
C ALA A 200 1.03 16.50 6.88
N PRO A 201 0.76 16.90 5.62
CA PRO A 201 0.34 15.95 4.60
C PRO A 201 1.32 14.77 4.46
N GLY A 202 0.77 13.56 4.37
CA GLY A 202 1.53 12.34 4.09
C GLY A 202 2.00 12.30 2.64
N ASN A 203 2.75 11.27 2.24
CA ASN A 203 3.12 11.09 0.83
C ASN A 203 2.22 10.04 0.18
N LEU A 204 1.67 10.36 -0.99
CA LEU A 204 0.92 9.42 -1.80
C LEU A 204 1.55 9.30 -3.18
N THR A 205 2.02 8.11 -3.53
CA THR A 205 2.61 7.85 -4.85
C THR A 205 1.60 7.18 -5.76
N ILE A 206 1.36 7.78 -6.92
CA ILE A 206 0.47 7.28 -7.97
C ILE A 206 1.33 6.98 -9.18
N THR A 207 1.37 5.72 -9.59
CA THR A 207 2.19 5.25 -10.71
C THR A 207 1.30 4.81 -11.85
N ALA A 208 1.45 5.41 -13.04
CA ALA A 208 0.77 4.92 -14.22
C ALA A 208 1.27 3.52 -14.59
N ASN A 209 0.35 2.62 -14.91
CA ASN A 209 0.67 1.25 -15.31
C ASN A 209 1.14 1.24 -16.76
N ASP A 210 2.15 0.44 -17.06
CA ASP A 210 2.62 0.21 -18.42
C ASP A 210 1.49 -0.33 -19.30
N GLN A 211 1.43 0.16 -20.55
CA GLN A 211 0.42 -0.23 -21.53
C GLN A 211 1.07 -0.68 -22.84
N THR A 212 0.30 -1.42 -23.62
CA THR A 212 0.73 -1.86 -24.95
C THR A 212 -0.42 -1.84 -25.94
N LYS A 213 -0.10 -1.58 -27.20
CA LYS A 213 -1.05 -1.71 -28.31
C LYS A 213 -0.36 -2.22 -29.57
N VAL A 214 -1.14 -2.78 -30.49
CA VAL A 214 -0.65 -3.15 -31.81
C VAL A 214 -0.62 -1.90 -32.70
N TYR A 215 0.40 -1.79 -33.56
CA TYR A 215 0.47 -0.71 -34.53
C TYR A 215 -0.82 -0.61 -35.36
N GLY A 216 -1.30 0.62 -35.59
CA GLY A 216 -2.54 0.89 -36.31
C GLY A 216 -3.83 0.79 -35.47
N THR A 217 -3.78 0.34 -34.21
CA THR A 217 -4.93 0.44 -33.29
C THR A 217 -4.85 1.71 -32.45
N GLU A 218 -5.97 2.36 -32.18
CA GLU A 218 -6.04 3.44 -31.18
C GLU A 218 -6.18 2.85 -29.78
N PHE A 219 -5.57 3.49 -28.78
CA PHE A 219 -5.74 3.15 -27.37
C PHE A 219 -6.36 4.34 -26.63
N THR A 220 -7.31 4.06 -25.76
CA THR A 220 -7.96 5.06 -24.90
C THR A 220 -7.74 4.65 -23.46
N PHE A 221 -7.24 5.57 -22.63
CA PHE A 221 -7.15 5.35 -21.20
C PHE A 221 -8.52 5.50 -20.56
N ASP A 222 -8.89 4.56 -19.69
CA ASP A 222 -10.11 4.66 -18.90
C ASP A 222 -9.88 5.49 -17.62
N GLY A 223 -8.61 5.86 -17.35
CA GLY A 223 -8.21 6.64 -16.18
C GLY A 223 -8.07 5.79 -14.93
N THR A 224 -8.00 4.46 -15.10
CA THR A 224 -7.88 3.45 -14.02
C THR A 224 -6.57 2.68 -14.09
N GLU A 225 -5.76 2.92 -15.12
CA GLU A 225 -4.50 2.24 -15.38
C GLU A 225 -3.37 2.80 -14.52
N PHE A 226 -3.52 2.72 -13.19
CA PHE A 226 -2.52 3.16 -12.23
C PHE A 226 -2.45 2.23 -11.01
N THR A 227 -1.41 2.42 -10.19
CA THR A 227 -1.26 1.83 -8.86
C THR A 227 -0.97 2.93 -7.85
N VAL A 228 -1.36 2.70 -6.59
CA VAL A 228 -1.22 3.69 -5.51
C VAL A 228 -0.50 3.09 -4.32
N VAL A 229 0.43 3.85 -3.74
CA VAL A 229 1.15 3.50 -2.51
C VAL A 229 1.07 4.66 -1.52
N GLY A 230 0.73 4.35 -0.27
CA GLY A 230 0.64 5.32 0.83
C GLY A 230 -0.77 5.76 1.21
N LEU A 231 -1.82 5.16 0.63
CA LEU A 231 -3.23 5.43 1.01
C LEU A 231 -3.53 4.88 2.41
N ALA A 232 -4.13 5.70 3.26
CA ALA A 232 -4.72 5.29 4.52
C ALA A 232 -6.12 4.67 4.31
N GLU A 233 -6.61 3.95 5.32
CA GLU A 233 -7.92 3.30 5.28
C GLU A 233 -9.06 4.32 5.12
N GLY A 234 -9.98 4.06 4.18
CA GLY A 234 -11.12 4.92 3.88
C GLY A 234 -10.85 6.04 2.86
N ASP A 235 -9.60 6.27 2.48
CA ASP A 235 -9.23 7.17 1.38
C ASP A 235 -9.13 6.41 0.06
N SER A 236 -9.36 7.10 -1.06
CA SER A 236 -9.33 6.50 -2.40
C SER A 236 -8.70 7.42 -3.44
N VAL A 237 -8.16 6.80 -4.48
CA VAL A 237 -7.96 7.42 -5.79
C VAL A 237 -8.88 6.67 -6.75
N ASP A 238 -9.91 7.34 -7.22
CA ASP A 238 -10.95 6.75 -8.07
C ASP A 238 -10.57 6.85 -9.56
N SER A 239 -9.91 7.93 -9.96
CA SER A 239 -9.39 8.09 -11.31
C SER A 239 -8.16 8.99 -11.37
N VAL A 240 -7.38 8.83 -12.44
CA VAL A 240 -6.19 9.63 -12.75
C VAL A 240 -6.25 10.01 -14.22
N THR A 241 -5.86 11.24 -14.55
CA THR A 241 -5.69 11.63 -15.95
C THR A 241 -4.41 11.01 -16.48
N LEU A 242 -4.53 10.17 -17.51
CA LEU A 242 -3.42 9.44 -18.12
C LEU A 242 -3.31 9.80 -19.60
N ASN A 243 -2.11 10.19 -20.01
CA ASN A 243 -1.84 10.60 -21.39
C ASN A 243 -0.52 10.03 -21.91
N SER A 244 -0.51 9.58 -23.17
CA SER A 244 0.69 9.14 -23.86
C SER A 244 0.58 9.40 -25.37
N ASP A 245 1.66 9.89 -25.98
CA ASP A 245 1.77 10.00 -27.44
C ASP A 245 1.71 8.62 -28.13
N GLY A 246 2.05 7.55 -27.39
CA GLY A 246 1.96 6.17 -27.84
C GLY A 246 0.53 5.68 -28.04
N ALA A 247 -0.50 6.38 -27.54
CA ALA A 247 -1.89 5.94 -27.63
C ALA A 247 -2.51 6.11 -29.04
N ALA A 248 -2.00 7.04 -29.84
CA ALA A 248 -2.53 7.32 -31.18
C ALA A 248 -2.36 6.12 -32.14
N GLY A 249 -3.35 5.87 -33.00
CA GLY A 249 -3.29 4.80 -34.02
C GLY A 249 -2.08 4.89 -34.96
N THR A 250 -1.55 6.09 -35.17
CA THR A 250 -0.40 6.39 -36.04
C THR A 250 0.95 6.35 -35.34
N ALA A 251 1.00 6.16 -34.02
CA ALA A 251 2.24 6.08 -33.26
C ALA A 251 3.11 4.91 -33.78
N GLN A 252 4.37 5.21 -34.12
CA GLN A 252 5.26 4.24 -34.77
C GLN A 252 5.92 3.33 -33.74
N VAL A 253 6.23 2.09 -34.13
CA VAL A 253 6.93 1.13 -33.27
C VAL A 253 8.32 1.63 -32.89
N ALA A 254 9.03 2.24 -33.83
CA ALA A 254 10.42 2.68 -33.65
C ALA A 254 10.60 3.89 -32.73
N ASP A 255 9.52 4.65 -32.47
CA ASP A 255 9.54 5.84 -31.63
C ASP A 255 9.31 5.51 -30.14
N GLY A 256 8.90 4.26 -29.84
CA GLY A 256 8.63 3.80 -28.49
C GLY A 256 9.86 3.28 -27.72
N PRO A 257 9.72 3.05 -26.40
CA PRO A 257 8.51 3.25 -25.62
C PRO A 257 8.21 4.73 -25.36
N PHE A 258 6.93 5.07 -25.28
CA PHE A 258 6.45 6.42 -24.94
C PHE A 258 6.14 6.50 -23.43
N ALA A 259 6.28 7.67 -22.81
CA ALA A 259 5.86 7.84 -21.42
C ALA A 259 4.32 7.87 -21.31
N ILE A 260 3.79 7.32 -20.21
CA ILE A 260 2.40 7.50 -19.78
C ILE A 260 2.44 8.46 -18.60
N ILE A 261 2.05 9.71 -18.84
CA ILE A 261 2.10 10.76 -17.83
C ILE A 261 0.80 10.73 -17.03
N ALA A 262 0.94 10.65 -15.70
CA ALA A 262 -0.16 10.72 -14.76
C ALA A 262 -0.32 12.14 -14.19
N SER A 263 -1.56 12.61 -14.11
CA SER A 263 -1.90 13.88 -13.46
C SER A 263 -3.32 13.87 -12.91
N ASP A 264 -3.68 14.93 -12.17
CA ASP A 264 -5.06 15.27 -11.81
C ASP A 264 -5.84 14.10 -11.22
N ALA A 265 -5.29 13.49 -10.15
CA ALA A 265 -5.95 12.43 -9.42
C ALA A 265 -7.24 12.93 -8.75
N VAL A 266 -8.28 12.12 -8.83
CA VAL A 266 -9.59 12.35 -8.23
C VAL A 266 -9.91 11.20 -7.29
N GLY A 267 -10.39 11.52 -6.09
CA GLY A 267 -10.76 10.52 -5.09
C GLY A 267 -11.11 11.16 -3.75
N THR A 268 -11.23 10.34 -2.71
CA THR A 268 -11.58 10.80 -1.35
C THR A 268 -10.34 10.96 -0.47
N GLY A 269 -10.28 12.07 0.29
CA GLY A 269 -9.23 12.31 1.29
C GLY A 269 -7.86 12.70 0.73
N LEU A 270 -7.75 13.08 -0.54
CA LEU A 270 -6.47 13.41 -1.19
C LEU A 270 -5.80 14.67 -0.62
N ASP A 271 -6.55 15.56 0.03
CA ASP A 271 -6.04 16.76 0.72
C ASP A 271 -5.09 16.43 1.89
N LYS A 272 -5.17 15.21 2.43
CA LYS A 272 -4.29 14.71 3.49
C LYS A 272 -2.90 14.33 2.99
N TYR A 273 -2.66 14.40 1.68
CA TYR A 273 -1.44 13.92 1.04
C TYR A 273 -0.80 14.95 0.12
N THR A 274 0.52 14.89 0.03
CA THR A 274 1.31 15.39 -1.09
C THR A 274 1.33 14.31 -2.17
N LEU A 275 0.71 14.59 -3.32
CA LEU A 275 0.64 13.66 -4.44
C LEU A 275 1.96 13.65 -5.24
N ILE A 276 2.47 12.45 -5.49
CA ILE A 276 3.68 12.19 -6.27
C ILE A 276 3.28 11.30 -7.45
N PHE A 277 3.43 11.80 -8.68
CA PHE A 277 3.12 11.04 -9.88
C PHE A 277 4.39 10.41 -10.46
N ALA A 278 4.30 9.14 -10.82
CA ALA A 278 5.32 8.40 -11.53
C ALA A 278 4.78 7.94 -12.89
N ASP A 279 5.55 8.21 -13.94
CA ASP A 279 5.19 7.86 -15.31
C ASP A 279 5.29 6.35 -15.55
N GLY A 280 4.40 5.84 -16.39
CA GLY A 280 4.45 4.48 -16.95
C GLY A 280 5.09 4.46 -18.34
N SER A 281 5.20 3.28 -18.92
CA SER A 281 5.73 3.04 -20.26
C SER A 281 4.67 2.49 -21.21
N PHE A 282 4.49 3.14 -22.35
CA PHE A 282 3.58 2.73 -23.42
C PHE A 282 4.38 2.13 -24.58
N THR A 283 4.14 0.86 -24.88
CA THR A 283 4.82 0.14 -25.98
C THR A 283 3.89 -0.05 -27.16
N VAL A 284 4.36 0.26 -28.37
CA VAL A 284 3.65 -0.09 -29.61
C VAL A 284 4.33 -1.31 -30.21
N VAL A 285 3.59 -2.41 -30.38
CA VAL A 285 4.12 -3.64 -30.98
C VAL A 285 3.80 -3.72 -32.47
N PRO A 286 4.68 -4.35 -33.28
CA PRO A 286 4.43 -4.49 -34.72
C PRO A 286 3.12 -5.19 -35.06
N ALA A 287 2.44 -4.70 -36.10
CA ALA A 287 1.26 -5.36 -36.68
C ALA A 287 1.66 -6.52 -37.60
N PRO A 288 0.83 -7.57 -37.77
CA PRO A 288 1.11 -8.60 -38.76
C PRO A 288 0.92 -8.07 -40.18
N LEU A 289 1.87 -8.36 -41.07
CA LEU A 289 1.77 -8.11 -42.52
C LEU A 289 2.12 -9.39 -43.27
N THR A 290 1.28 -9.82 -44.20
CA THR A 290 1.58 -10.95 -45.09
C THR A 290 1.83 -10.45 -46.51
N VAL A 291 2.93 -10.90 -47.11
CA VAL A 291 3.27 -10.67 -48.52
C VAL A 291 3.25 -12.02 -49.24
N THR A 292 2.34 -12.17 -50.20
CA THR A 292 2.14 -13.41 -50.96
C THR A 292 2.61 -13.19 -52.40
N ALA A 293 3.55 -14.00 -52.89
CA ALA A 293 3.90 -13.95 -54.31
C ALA A 293 2.73 -14.44 -55.18
N ASP A 294 2.45 -13.71 -56.25
CA ASP A 294 1.39 -14.07 -57.19
C ASP A 294 1.84 -15.22 -58.09
N ASN A 295 0.95 -16.17 -58.35
CA ASN A 295 1.23 -17.28 -59.24
C ASN A 295 1.55 -16.78 -60.66
N GLN A 296 2.60 -17.35 -61.27
CA GLN A 296 3.03 -16.99 -62.62
C GLN A 296 3.01 -18.20 -63.55
N ILE A 297 2.92 -17.93 -64.84
CA ILE A 297 2.96 -18.95 -65.88
C ILE A 297 3.82 -18.50 -67.06
N LYS A 298 4.61 -19.42 -67.61
CA LYS A 298 5.30 -19.23 -68.89
C LYS A 298 5.21 -20.46 -69.77
N GLN A 299 5.45 -20.28 -71.07
CA GLN A 299 5.65 -21.41 -71.98
C GLN A 299 7.09 -21.91 -71.93
N GLN A 300 7.28 -23.22 -72.07
CA GLN A 300 8.61 -23.83 -72.13
C GLN A 300 9.49 -23.17 -73.21
N GLY A 301 10.75 -22.87 -72.86
CA GLY A 301 11.71 -22.19 -73.75
C GLY A 301 11.63 -20.66 -73.75
N GLN A 302 10.67 -20.05 -73.03
CA GLN A 302 10.67 -18.61 -72.75
C GLN A 302 11.40 -18.30 -71.44
N GLU A 303 12.07 -17.16 -71.34
CA GLU A 303 12.57 -16.63 -70.07
C GLU A 303 11.48 -15.75 -69.43
N PHE A 304 11.33 -15.82 -68.11
CA PHE A 304 10.47 -14.93 -67.33
C PHE A 304 11.33 -14.08 -66.40
N THR A 305 11.04 -12.78 -66.32
CA THR A 305 11.75 -11.86 -65.43
C THR A 305 10.73 -11.21 -64.50
N PHE A 306 10.90 -11.40 -63.19
CA PHE A 306 10.11 -10.68 -62.20
C PHE A 306 10.42 -9.20 -62.25
N THR A 307 9.37 -8.37 -62.22
CA THR A 307 9.51 -6.92 -62.13
C THR A 307 9.52 -6.43 -60.68
N GLY A 308 9.21 -7.32 -59.74
CA GLY A 308 9.22 -7.07 -58.30
C GLY A 308 7.88 -6.58 -57.76
N THR A 309 6.82 -6.61 -58.59
CA THR A 309 5.45 -6.21 -58.24
C THR A 309 4.46 -7.37 -58.30
N GLU A 310 4.92 -8.59 -58.62
CA GLU A 310 4.08 -9.79 -58.73
C GLU A 310 3.77 -10.39 -57.35
N PHE A 311 3.14 -9.60 -56.49
CA PHE A 311 2.74 -10.00 -55.15
C PHE A 311 1.46 -9.29 -54.70
N THR A 312 0.82 -9.85 -53.69
CA THR A 312 -0.30 -9.23 -52.96
C THR A 312 0.04 -9.10 -51.48
N THR A 313 -0.55 -8.09 -50.83
CA THR A 313 -0.35 -7.81 -49.41
C THR A 313 -1.65 -7.90 -48.63
N ALA A 314 -1.59 -8.43 -47.42
CA ALA A 314 -2.69 -8.41 -46.46
C ALA A 314 -2.21 -7.89 -45.10
N GLY A 315 -2.91 -6.91 -44.55
CA GLY A 315 -2.59 -6.33 -43.22
C GLY A 315 -1.85 -4.99 -43.24
N LEU A 316 -1.70 -4.33 -44.39
CA LEU A 316 -1.23 -2.93 -44.42
C LEU A 316 -2.23 -2.01 -43.72
N LEU A 317 -1.70 -1.10 -42.89
CA LEU A 317 -2.45 -0.13 -42.09
C LEU A 317 -1.98 1.29 -42.43
N ASN A 318 -2.77 2.28 -42.02
CA ASN A 318 -2.46 3.70 -42.24
C ASN A 318 -2.14 4.01 -43.73
N ALA A 319 -1.07 4.78 -43.98
CA ALA A 319 -0.60 5.12 -45.32
C ALA A 319 0.63 4.30 -45.74
N ASP A 320 0.86 3.15 -45.10
CA ASP A 320 2.03 2.31 -45.36
C ASP A 320 1.87 1.50 -46.64
N SER A 321 3.00 1.12 -47.24
CA SER A 321 3.03 0.41 -48.51
C SER A 321 4.17 -0.60 -48.58
N VAL A 322 3.95 -1.66 -49.36
CA VAL A 322 5.03 -2.45 -49.96
C VAL A 322 5.08 -2.03 -51.42
N ASP A 323 6.17 -1.39 -51.84
CA ASP A 323 6.32 -0.88 -53.20
C ASP A 323 7.03 -1.89 -54.11
N ASN A 324 7.86 -2.75 -53.54
CA ASN A 324 8.61 -3.77 -54.27
C ASN A 324 8.97 -4.96 -53.36
N ALA A 325 8.99 -6.16 -53.94
CA ALA A 325 9.47 -7.39 -53.32
C ALA A 325 10.51 -8.08 -54.22
N VAL A 326 11.58 -8.62 -53.64
CA VAL A 326 12.51 -9.48 -54.38
C VAL A 326 11.83 -10.83 -54.59
N LEU A 327 11.52 -11.17 -55.84
CA LEU A 327 10.86 -12.43 -56.21
C LEU A 327 11.81 -13.30 -57.02
N SER A 328 11.82 -14.60 -56.73
CA SER A 328 12.64 -15.57 -57.46
C SER A 328 11.96 -16.92 -57.57
N SER A 329 12.22 -17.61 -58.69
CA SER A 329 11.76 -18.98 -58.92
C SER A 329 12.69 -19.67 -59.89
N ASP A 330 13.05 -20.92 -59.62
CA ASP A 330 13.79 -21.77 -60.57
C ASP A 330 12.99 -21.97 -61.87
N GLY A 331 11.65 -21.88 -61.78
CA GLY A 331 10.75 -21.94 -62.91
C GLY A 331 10.87 -20.75 -63.87
N ALA A 332 11.55 -19.66 -63.52
CA ALA A 332 11.66 -18.47 -64.37
C ALA A 332 12.68 -18.60 -65.52
N ALA A 333 13.71 -19.45 -65.36
CA ALA A 333 14.77 -19.64 -66.35
C ALA A 333 14.25 -20.24 -67.68
N ALA A 334 14.86 -19.89 -68.82
CA ALA A 334 14.45 -20.39 -70.14
C ALA A 334 14.52 -21.93 -70.23
N GLU A 335 15.45 -22.53 -69.51
CA GLU A 335 15.74 -23.96 -69.48
C GLU A 335 14.78 -24.78 -68.58
N ALA A 336 13.97 -24.12 -67.75
CA ALA A 336 13.03 -24.81 -66.85
C ALA A 336 12.06 -25.70 -67.65
N GLN A 337 11.95 -26.98 -67.26
CA GLN A 337 11.14 -27.98 -67.96
C GLN A 337 9.71 -28.03 -67.41
N ALA A 338 8.74 -28.32 -68.28
CA ALA A 338 7.35 -28.49 -67.87
C ALA A 338 7.13 -29.71 -66.96
N ASP A 339 7.97 -30.75 -67.08
CA ASP A 339 7.88 -31.97 -66.25
C ASP A 339 8.29 -31.73 -64.78
N ASP A 340 9.06 -30.67 -64.52
CA ASP A 340 9.50 -30.27 -63.17
C ASP A 340 8.53 -29.23 -62.53
N SER A 341 7.47 -28.85 -63.24
CA SER A 341 6.44 -27.92 -62.76
C SER A 341 5.51 -28.59 -61.73
N PRO A 342 5.04 -27.88 -60.69
CA PRO A 342 5.26 -26.46 -60.41
C PRO A 342 6.55 -26.18 -59.63
N PHE A 343 7.06 -24.96 -59.79
CA PHE A 343 8.16 -24.40 -58.98
C PHE A 343 7.61 -23.38 -57.98
N ASP A 344 8.28 -23.20 -56.85
CA ASP A 344 7.93 -22.15 -55.89
C ASP A 344 8.39 -20.77 -56.38
N ILE A 345 7.59 -19.74 -56.13
CA ILE A 345 7.99 -18.33 -56.21
C ILE A 345 8.24 -17.87 -54.79
N VAL A 346 9.50 -17.66 -54.44
CA VAL A 346 9.91 -17.25 -53.10
C VAL A 346 9.98 -15.74 -53.02
N VAL A 347 9.42 -15.18 -51.94
CA VAL A 347 9.54 -13.77 -51.58
C VAL A 347 10.79 -13.59 -50.69
N GLY A 348 11.71 -12.75 -51.14
CA GLY A 348 12.89 -12.29 -50.39
C GLY A 348 12.63 -10.96 -49.69
N ASP A 349 13.60 -10.05 -49.77
CA ASP A 349 13.50 -8.72 -49.14
C ASP A 349 12.35 -7.91 -49.75
N VAL A 350 11.62 -7.21 -48.88
CA VAL A 350 10.53 -6.30 -49.24
C VAL A 350 10.93 -4.87 -48.91
N SER A 351 10.49 -3.93 -49.74
CA SER A 351 10.78 -2.50 -49.57
C SER A 351 9.52 -1.67 -49.80
N GLY A 352 9.40 -0.58 -49.05
CA GLY A 352 8.27 0.34 -49.08
C GLY A 352 8.31 1.30 -47.90
N THR A 353 7.19 1.95 -47.60
CA THR A 353 7.09 2.91 -46.49
C THR A 353 6.43 2.29 -45.26
N GLY A 354 6.98 2.56 -44.06
CA GLY A 354 6.37 2.14 -42.79
C GLY A 354 6.58 0.67 -42.40
N LEU A 355 7.36 -0.09 -43.16
CA LEU A 355 7.54 -1.54 -42.95
C LEU A 355 8.17 -1.92 -41.60
N SER A 356 8.87 -1.00 -40.93
CA SER A 356 9.38 -1.21 -39.56
C SER A 356 8.29 -1.40 -38.52
N ASN A 357 7.04 -1.04 -38.82
CA ASN A 357 5.90 -1.20 -37.93
C ASN A 357 5.24 -2.58 -38.04
N TYR A 358 5.78 -3.48 -38.87
CA TYR A 358 5.16 -4.78 -39.12
C TYR A 358 6.09 -5.94 -38.83
N ASN A 359 5.50 -7.03 -38.35
CA ASN A 359 6.11 -8.34 -38.41
C ASN A 359 5.69 -8.98 -39.74
N ILE A 360 6.63 -9.06 -40.69
CA ILE A 360 6.36 -9.44 -42.07
C ILE A 360 6.50 -10.96 -42.22
N ALA A 361 5.41 -11.61 -42.62
CA ALA A 361 5.37 -13.00 -43.05
C ALA A 361 5.29 -13.09 -44.58
N THR A 362 5.99 -14.05 -45.17
CA THR A 362 5.96 -14.28 -46.61
C THR A 362 5.27 -15.60 -46.95
N VAL A 363 4.56 -15.62 -48.08
CA VAL A 363 3.92 -16.83 -48.62
C VAL A 363 4.39 -17.02 -50.06
N ASN A 364 4.90 -18.21 -50.35
CA ASN A 364 5.36 -18.55 -51.68
C ASN A 364 4.19 -18.65 -52.66
N GLY A 365 4.44 -18.21 -53.89
CA GLY A 365 3.55 -18.40 -55.03
C GLY A 365 3.92 -19.66 -55.81
N VAL A 366 3.13 -19.96 -56.84
CA VAL A 366 3.32 -21.12 -57.71
C VAL A 366 3.69 -20.64 -59.11
N PHE A 367 4.84 -21.10 -59.61
CA PHE A 367 5.30 -20.88 -60.97
C PHE A 367 5.04 -22.11 -61.83
N THR A 368 4.23 -21.96 -62.88
CA THR A 368 3.87 -23.06 -63.79
C THR A 368 4.59 -22.91 -65.13
N VAL A 369 5.23 -23.98 -65.59
CA VAL A 369 5.80 -24.05 -66.95
C VAL A 369 4.93 -24.93 -67.81
N ASP A 370 4.24 -24.35 -68.79
CA ASP A 370 3.30 -25.07 -69.65
C ASP A 370 3.95 -25.55 -70.95
N ASN A 371 3.54 -26.73 -71.40
CA ASN A 371 4.00 -27.38 -72.62
C ASN A 371 2.88 -27.36 -73.68
N ILE A 372 2.53 -26.17 -74.17
CA ILE A 372 1.64 -26.08 -75.33
C ILE A 372 2.47 -26.34 -76.59
N ILE A 373 2.46 -27.59 -77.06
CA ILE A 373 2.76 -27.91 -78.45
C ILE A 373 1.70 -27.22 -79.30
N THR A 374 2.09 -26.25 -80.13
CA THR A 374 1.20 -25.70 -81.16
C THR A 374 0.63 -26.85 -82.01
N PRO A 375 -0.71 -26.99 -82.16
CA PRO A 375 -1.23 -28.03 -83.03
C PRO A 375 -0.76 -27.78 -84.46
N PRO A 376 -0.41 -28.82 -85.24
CA PRO A 376 -0.02 -28.63 -86.63
C PRO A 376 -1.17 -27.99 -87.41
N THR A 377 -0.84 -26.97 -88.20
CA THR A 377 -1.76 -26.34 -89.16
C THR A 377 -2.38 -27.40 -90.07
N ILE A 378 -3.70 -27.60 -89.96
CA ILE A 378 -4.46 -28.41 -90.93
C ILE A 378 -4.78 -27.50 -92.13
N ASN A 379 -4.16 -27.79 -93.27
CA ASN A 379 -4.56 -27.21 -94.55
C ASN A 379 -6.00 -27.66 -94.91
N PRO A 380 -6.82 -26.78 -95.52
CA PRO A 380 -8.24 -27.06 -95.74
C PRO A 380 -8.44 -28.16 -96.79
N ILE A 381 -9.27 -29.17 -96.49
CA ILE A 381 -9.79 -30.11 -97.48
C ILE A 381 -11.20 -29.66 -97.91
N PRO A 382 -11.54 -29.70 -99.21
CA PRO A 382 -12.73 -29.05 -99.76
C PRO A 382 -14.03 -29.85 -99.55
N GLY A 383 -15.11 -29.12 -99.25
CA GLY A 383 -16.51 -29.34 -99.63
C GLY A 383 -17.07 -30.77 -99.62
N GLY A 384 -17.85 -31.10 -98.58
CA GLY A 384 -18.76 -32.24 -98.57
C GLY A 384 -19.94 -32.00 -97.63
N ASN A 385 -21.09 -31.67 -98.20
CA ASN A 385 -22.37 -31.44 -97.54
C ASN A 385 -22.89 -32.71 -96.84
N SER A 386 -23.21 -32.65 -95.55
CA SER A 386 -24.10 -33.60 -94.87
C SER A 386 -24.72 -32.94 -93.65
N THR A 387 -25.99 -32.54 -93.82
CA THR A 387 -26.89 -32.07 -92.76
C THR A 387 -27.24 -33.23 -91.82
N VAL A 388 -26.80 -33.16 -90.57
CA VAL A 388 -27.37 -33.96 -89.48
C VAL A 388 -28.06 -33.01 -88.51
N THR A 389 -29.38 -33.13 -88.47
CA THR A 389 -30.30 -32.43 -87.59
C THR A 389 -30.08 -32.80 -86.12
N ASN A 390 -29.97 -31.78 -85.29
CA ASN A 390 -29.90 -31.86 -83.84
C ASN A 390 -31.29 -32.22 -83.27
N PRO A 391 -31.49 -33.34 -82.54
CA PRO A 391 -32.74 -33.58 -81.86
C PRO A 391 -32.88 -32.61 -80.67
N ARG A 392 -34.05 -31.97 -80.58
CA ARG A 392 -34.45 -31.21 -79.38
C ARG A 392 -34.84 -32.21 -78.29
N ASP A 393 -34.14 -32.20 -77.18
CA ASP A 393 -34.66 -32.79 -75.95
C ASP A 393 -35.71 -31.85 -75.35
N ASN A 394 -36.96 -32.31 -75.41
CA ASN A 394 -38.14 -31.69 -74.80
C ASN A 394 -38.34 -32.35 -73.43
N ILE A 395 -37.90 -31.70 -72.35
CA ILE A 395 -38.24 -32.13 -70.98
C ILE A 395 -39.54 -31.45 -70.57
N THR A 396 -40.60 -32.25 -70.58
CA THR A 396 -41.92 -31.90 -70.05
C THR A 396 -41.91 -32.09 -68.53
N ILE A 397 -42.01 -31.03 -67.74
CA ILE A 397 -42.26 -31.13 -66.29
C ILE A 397 -43.78 -30.98 -66.10
N SER A 398 -44.42 -32.07 -65.70
CA SER A 398 -45.83 -32.11 -65.31
C SER A 398 -45.93 -31.82 -63.81
N PHE A 399 -46.78 -30.88 -63.42
CA PHE A 399 -47.17 -30.66 -62.02
C PHE A 399 -48.55 -31.28 -61.79
N PRO A 400 -48.69 -32.31 -60.93
CA PRO A 400 -49.92 -32.58 -60.21
C PRO A 400 -49.90 -31.80 -58.90
N GLY A 401 -50.97 -31.05 -58.67
CA GLY A 401 -51.13 -30.18 -57.51
C GLY A 401 -51.27 -30.91 -56.17
N SER A 402 -50.91 -30.13 -55.13
CA SER A 402 -51.55 -30.00 -53.82
C SER A 402 -52.39 -31.18 -53.31
N ASP A 403 -52.00 -31.72 -52.16
CA ASP A 403 -52.74 -31.49 -50.91
C ASP A 403 -51.87 -31.82 -49.68
N ALA A 404 -51.97 -30.91 -48.70
CA ALA A 404 -51.76 -30.97 -47.25
C ALA A 404 -50.88 -32.03 -46.55
N GLU A 405 -50.22 -31.51 -45.51
CA GLU A 405 -49.81 -32.13 -44.24
C GLU A 405 -48.53 -32.98 -44.17
N GLY A 406 -47.50 -32.35 -43.60
CA GLY A 406 -46.82 -32.90 -42.43
C GLY A 406 -45.57 -33.76 -42.67
N GLY A 407 -44.44 -33.28 -42.15
CA GLY A 407 -43.36 -34.16 -41.68
C GLY A 407 -42.04 -34.06 -42.43
N ASN A 408 -41.00 -33.79 -41.65
CA ASN A 408 -39.57 -33.79 -41.96
C ASN A 408 -39.11 -34.94 -42.89
N VAL A 409 -38.09 -34.69 -43.71
CA VAL A 409 -36.67 -35.06 -43.48
C VAL A 409 -35.91 -34.73 -44.77
N GLN A 410 -34.96 -33.80 -44.70
CA GLN A 410 -34.05 -33.49 -45.80
C GLN A 410 -32.72 -34.22 -45.56
N GLY A 411 -32.36 -35.10 -46.50
CA GLY A 411 -31.10 -35.81 -46.51
C GLY A 411 -30.07 -35.16 -47.44
N SER A 412 -28.88 -34.92 -46.88
CA SER A 412 -27.55 -35.16 -47.47
C SER A 412 -27.15 -34.44 -48.76
N GLY A 413 -26.30 -33.43 -48.62
CA GLY A 413 -25.21 -33.11 -49.54
C GLY A 413 -23.87 -33.20 -48.80
N SER A 414 -23.02 -34.15 -49.19
CA SER A 414 -21.65 -34.30 -48.69
C SER A 414 -20.75 -33.18 -49.23
N GLY A 415 -20.16 -32.42 -48.31
CA GLY A 415 -18.92 -31.66 -48.49
C GLY A 415 -18.04 -31.94 -47.28
N SER A 416 -16.78 -32.27 -47.50
CA SER A 416 -15.82 -32.63 -46.45
C SER A 416 -15.52 -31.43 -45.54
N GLY A 417 -16.12 -31.41 -44.37
CA GLY A 417 -15.71 -30.61 -43.21
C GLY A 417 -15.73 -31.54 -41.99
N GLY A 418 -14.83 -31.33 -41.02
CA GLY A 418 -14.87 -32.05 -39.74
C GLY A 418 -16.23 -31.92 -39.05
N PRO A 419 -16.50 -32.65 -37.95
CA PRO A 419 -17.81 -32.64 -37.30
C PRO A 419 -18.18 -31.21 -36.90
N GLN A 420 -18.98 -30.53 -37.72
CA GLN A 420 -19.54 -29.23 -37.39
C GLN A 420 -20.74 -29.50 -36.49
N GLN A 421 -20.63 -29.04 -35.24
CA GLN A 421 -21.77 -29.05 -34.31
C GLN A 421 -22.96 -28.35 -34.95
N SER A 422 -24.14 -28.96 -34.86
CA SER A 422 -25.38 -28.26 -35.21
C SER A 422 -25.67 -27.18 -34.17
N LEU A 423 -26.41 -26.13 -34.56
CA LEU A 423 -26.85 -25.07 -33.63
C LEU A 423 -27.61 -25.64 -32.43
N GLY A 424 -28.40 -26.70 -32.62
CA GLY A 424 -29.11 -27.39 -31.55
C GLY A 424 -28.17 -28.08 -30.55
N ASP A 425 -27.11 -28.71 -31.04
CA ASP A 425 -26.09 -29.34 -30.19
C ASP A 425 -25.31 -28.29 -29.39
N ALA A 426 -24.91 -27.19 -30.04
CA ALA A 426 -24.22 -26.07 -29.38
C ALA A 426 -25.08 -25.43 -28.27
N GLN A 427 -26.39 -25.29 -28.50
CA GLN A 427 -27.33 -24.79 -27.48
C GLN A 427 -27.50 -25.77 -26.32
N SER A 428 -27.53 -27.08 -26.61
CA SER A 428 -27.56 -28.11 -25.57
C SER A 428 -26.30 -28.09 -24.70
N THR A 429 -25.11 -27.96 -25.31
CA THR A 429 -23.85 -27.80 -24.58
C THR A 429 -23.88 -26.56 -23.69
N LEU A 430 -24.34 -25.42 -24.21
CA LEU A 430 -24.47 -24.19 -23.41
C LEU A 430 -25.39 -24.38 -22.21
N ALA A 431 -26.53 -25.08 -22.37
CA ALA A 431 -27.45 -25.35 -21.28
C ALA A 431 -26.84 -26.22 -20.17
N VAL A 432 -26.03 -27.22 -20.54
CA VAL A 432 -25.31 -28.05 -19.55
C VAL A 432 -24.24 -27.24 -18.82
N VAL A 433 -23.47 -26.43 -19.56
CA VAL A 433 -22.47 -25.53 -18.96
C VAL A 433 -23.12 -24.51 -18.04
N ASP A 434 -24.26 -23.94 -18.41
CA ASP A 434 -25.01 -23.00 -17.58
C ASP A 434 -25.50 -23.64 -16.28
N ALA A 435 -26.05 -24.85 -16.35
CA ALA A 435 -26.48 -25.61 -15.18
C ALA A 435 -25.31 -25.92 -14.23
N ALA A 436 -24.20 -26.46 -14.78
CA ALA A 436 -23.01 -26.77 -14.00
C ALA A 436 -22.38 -25.51 -13.37
N SER A 437 -22.39 -24.40 -14.10
CA SER A 437 -21.84 -23.13 -13.63
C SER A 437 -22.69 -22.53 -12.51
N THR A 438 -24.01 -22.66 -12.60
CA THR A 438 -24.95 -22.23 -11.56
C THR A 438 -24.81 -23.09 -10.30
N GLU A 439 -24.56 -24.40 -10.46
CA GLU A 439 -24.28 -25.31 -9.34
C GLU A 439 -22.97 -24.93 -8.63
N LEU A 440 -21.91 -24.64 -9.39
CA LEU A 440 -20.64 -24.13 -8.86
C LEU A 440 -20.82 -22.84 -8.06
N GLU A 441 -21.53 -21.85 -8.62
CA GLU A 441 -21.80 -20.57 -7.96
C GLU A 441 -22.55 -20.76 -6.63
N THR A 442 -23.57 -21.62 -6.64
CA THR A 442 -24.35 -21.96 -5.43
C THR A 442 -23.48 -22.67 -4.40
N ALA A 443 -22.65 -23.62 -4.83
CA ALA A 443 -21.76 -24.38 -3.95
C ALA A 443 -20.76 -23.43 -3.27
N ILE A 444 -20.14 -22.51 -4.02
CA ILE A 444 -19.14 -21.58 -3.47
C ILE A 444 -19.77 -20.56 -2.52
N GLN A 445 -20.95 -20.03 -2.85
CA GLN A 445 -21.69 -19.16 -1.92
C GLN A 445 -22.03 -19.90 -0.62
N SER A 446 -22.33 -21.20 -0.70
CA SER A 446 -22.58 -22.02 0.49
C SER A 446 -21.31 -22.24 1.33
N CYS A 447 -20.12 -22.29 0.70
CA CYS A 447 -18.84 -22.43 1.41
C CYS A 447 -18.58 -21.25 2.37
N GLY A 448 -19.00 -20.03 2.04
CA GLY A 448 -18.85 -18.82 2.86
C GLY A 448 -19.91 -18.62 3.96
N SER A 449 -20.98 -19.42 3.96
CA SER A 449 -22.07 -19.33 4.96
C SER A 449 -21.85 -20.19 6.20
N ALA A 450 -20.84 -21.06 6.19
CA ALA A 450 -20.42 -21.81 7.35
C ALA A 450 -19.42 -20.95 8.15
N ASP A 451 -19.76 -20.65 9.38
CA ASP A 451 -18.96 -19.95 10.42
C ASP A 451 -17.70 -20.75 10.81
N GLN A 452 -16.96 -21.29 9.84
CA GLN A 452 -16.03 -22.41 10.02
C GLN A 452 -14.68 -22.16 9.37
N ASP A 453 -13.65 -22.38 10.20
CA ASP A 453 -12.28 -22.81 9.89
C ASP A 453 -11.86 -22.65 8.42
N PHE A 454 -10.91 -21.75 8.16
CA PHE A 454 -10.24 -21.54 6.86
C PHE A 454 -9.94 -22.86 6.12
N THR A 455 -9.61 -23.93 6.84
CA THR A 455 -9.37 -25.26 6.28
C THR A 455 -10.61 -25.86 5.60
N ASN A 456 -11.79 -25.70 6.21
CA ASN A 456 -13.06 -26.20 5.68
C ASN A 456 -13.51 -25.38 4.47
N TYR A 457 -13.31 -24.06 4.50
CA TYR A 457 -13.60 -23.19 3.35
C TYR A 457 -12.78 -23.60 2.12
N MET A 458 -11.46 -23.77 2.29
CA MET A 458 -10.56 -24.17 1.20
C MET A 458 -10.87 -25.58 0.67
N ALA A 459 -11.25 -26.51 1.54
CA ALA A 459 -11.68 -27.85 1.14
C ALA A 459 -12.99 -27.80 0.33
N CYS A 460 -13.98 -27.03 0.79
CA CYS A 460 -15.26 -26.84 0.10
C CYS A 460 -15.07 -26.22 -1.28
N LEU A 461 -14.20 -25.21 -1.39
CA LEU A 461 -13.84 -24.59 -2.66
C LEU A 461 -13.18 -25.60 -3.62
N SER A 462 -12.21 -26.39 -3.15
CA SER A 462 -11.56 -27.42 -3.97
C SER A 462 -12.56 -28.49 -4.43
N GLU A 463 -13.48 -28.92 -3.58
CA GLU A 463 -14.51 -29.92 -3.92
C GLU A 463 -15.51 -29.38 -4.95
N SER A 464 -15.88 -28.10 -4.81
CA SER A 464 -16.76 -27.42 -5.77
C SER A 464 -16.11 -27.30 -7.15
N LEU A 465 -14.84 -26.91 -7.21
CA LEU A 465 -14.06 -26.87 -8.46
C LEU A 465 -13.86 -28.26 -9.08
N ASP A 466 -13.67 -29.30 -8.25
CA ASP A 466 -13.57 -30.67 -8.73
C ASP A 466 -14.87 -31.14 -9.38
N THR A 467 -15.99 -30.93 -8.69
CA THR A 467 -17.34 -31.25 -9.18
C THR A 467 -17.61 -30.55 -10.52
N TYR A 468 -17.31 -29.26 -10.61
CA TYR A 468 -17.46 -28.51 -11.85
C TYR A 468 -16.57 -29.04 -12.98
N SER A 469 -15.29 -29.34 -12.71
CA SER A 469 -14.39 -29.92 -13.71
C SER A 469 -14.88 -31.28 -14.23
N ASN A 470 -15.48 -32.10 -13.35
CA ASN A 470 -16.02 -33.40 -13.70
C ASN A 470 -17.32 -33.29 -14.52
N ALA A 471 -18.14 -32.27 -14.26
CA ALA A 471 -19.32 -31.96 -15.08
C ALA A 471 -18.91 -31.52 -16.50
N LEU A 472 -17.87 -30.68 -16.61
CA LEU A 472 -17.33 -30.25 -17.90
C LEU A 472 -16.68 -31.40 -18.68
N ASP A 473 -16.03 -32.36 -18.00
CA ASP A 473 -15.47 -33.55 -18.65
C ASP A 473 -16.52 -34.43 -19.33
N GLN A 474 -17.73 -34.53 -18.75
CA GLN A 474 -18.82 -35.34 -19.33
C GLN A 474 -19.31 -34.80 -20.68
N ILE A 475 -19.07 -33.52 -20.94
CA ILE A 475 -19.44 -32.85 -22.19
C ILE A 475 -18.21 -32.43 -23.02
N ALA A 476 -17.00 -32.88 -22.67
CA ALA A 476 -15.76 -32.44 -23.32
C ALA A 476 -15.74 -32.75 -24.83
N SER A 477 -16.34 -33.87 -25.26
CA SER A 477 -16.49 -34.21 -26.69
C SER A 477 -17.47 -33.29 -27.44
N ASP A 478 -18.35 -32.64 -26.68
CA ASP A 478 -19.41 -31.78 -27.17
C ASP A 478 -19.08 -30.30 -26.91
N MET A 479 -17.84 -30.00 -26.50
CA MET A 479 -17.35 -28.64 -26.37
C MET A 479 -16.84 -28.09 -27.71
N PRO A 480 -16.91 -26.76 -27.92
CA PRO A 480 -16.29 -26.11 -29.05
C PRO A 480 -14.78 -26.37 -29.09
N SER A 481 -14.23 -26.49 -30.30
CA SER A 481 -12.77 -26.55 -30.48
C SER A 481 -12.09 -25.36 -29.78
N GLY A 482 -11.10 -25.65 -28.94
CA GLY A 482 -10.47 -24.69 -28.03
C GLY A 482 -10.88 -24.86 -26.56
N LEU A 483 -12.13 -25.23 -26.26
CA LEU A 483 -12.62 -25.41 -24.88
C LEU A 483 -12.47 -26.83 -24.33
N GLU A 484 -12.05 -27.79 -25.15
CA GLU A 484 -11.85 -29.22 -24.80
C GLU A 484 -10.91 -29.44 -23.60
N THR A 485 -10.02 -28.48 -23.32
CA THR A 485 -9.02 -28.55 -22.25
C THR A 485 -9.41 -27.79 -20.99
N VAL A 486 -10.56 -27.11 -20.98
CA VAL A 486 -10.99 -26.24 -19.87
C VAL A 486 -11.10 -27.01 -18.55
N SER A 487 -11.59 -28.25 -18.59
CA SER A 487 -11.64 -29.09 -17.38
C SER A 487 -10.26 -29.38 -16.79
N ALA A 488 -9.23 -29.55 -17.62
CA ALA A 488 -7.84 -29.71 -17.16
C ALA A 488 -7.28 -28.41 -16.57
N THR A 489 -7.63 -27.27 -17.16
CA THR A 489 -7.29 -25.94 -16.63
C THR A 489 -7.91 -25.72 -15.25
N ILE A 490 -9.19 -26.08 -15.06
CA ILE A 490 -9.90 -25.97 -13.78
C ILE A 490 -9.28 -26.88 -12.72
N ARG A 491 -8.86 -28.09 -13.10
CA ARG A 491 -8.12 -28.99 -12.18
C ARG A 491 -6.77 -28.42 -11.76
N THR A 492 -6.08 -27.74 -12.68
CA THR A 492 -4.84 -27.04 -12.35
C THR A 492 -5.09 -25.92 -11.34
N ALA A 493 -6.18 -25.17 -11.51
CA ALA A 493 -6.61 -24.15 -10.55
C ALA A 493 -6.90 -24.75 -9.17
N ARG A 494 -7.69 -25.83 -9.13
CA ARG A 494 -7.99 -26.62 -7.92
C ARG A 494 -6.72 -27.12 -7.23
N ASP A 495 -5.75 -27.61 -7.98
CA ASP A 495 -4.47 -28.08 -7.44
C ASP A 495 -3.65 -26.93 -6.85
N GLY A 496 -3.71 -25.75 -7.46
CA GLY A 496 -3.16 -24.51 -6.91
C GLY A 496 -3.80 -24.11 -5.58
N VAL A 497 -5.15 -24.15 -5.50
CA VAL A 497 -5.92 -23.92 -4.27
C VAL A 497 -5.51 -24.91 -3.16
N ASN A 498 -5.41 -26.20 -3.49
CA ASN A 498 -4.97 -27.24 -2.55
C ASN A 498 -3.52 -27.03 -2.08
N ALA A 499 -2.62 -26.64 -2.98
CA ALA A 499 -1.24 -26.35 -2.64
C ALA A 499 -1.14 -25.14 -1.69
N ALA A 500 -1.95 -24.10 -1.91
CA ALA A 500 -2.03 -22.93 -1.05
C ALA A 500 -2.53 -23.28 0.35
N ALA A 501 -3.64 -24.04 0.43
CA ALA A 501 -4.18 -24.55 1.69
C ALA A 501 -3.15 -25.39 2.46
N ALA A 502 -2.45 -26.30 1.79
CA ALA A 502 -1.43 -27.15 2.42
C ALA A 502 -0.22 -26.36 2.92
N ARG A 503 0.21 -25.31 2.19
CA ARG A 503 1.27 -24.39 2.64
C ARG A 503 0.83 -23.60 3.87
N ALA A 504 -0.40 -23.07 3.85
CA ALA A 504 -0.98 -22.34 4.97
C ALA A 504 -1.05 -23.22 6.22
N GLN A 505 -1.55 -24.45 6.11
CA GLN A 505 -1.67 -25.39 7.23
C GLN A 505 -0.32 -25.70 7.89
N ARG A 506 0.75 -25.87 7.08
CA ARG A 506 2.11 -26.07 7.60
C ARG A 506 2.62 -24.86 8.37
N ARG A 507 2.34 -23.64 7.88
CA ARG A 507 2.74 -22.38 8.53
C ARG A 507 1.93 -22.13 9.81
N LEU A 508 0.63 -22.40 9.79
CA LEU A 508 -0.28 -22.24 10.94
C LEU A 508 0.14 -23.12 12.13
N ALA A 509 0.71 -24.30 11.89
CA ALA A 509 1.20 -25.18 12.95
C ALA A 509 2.35 -24.59 13.79
N GLY A 510 3.09 -23.62 13.23
CA GLY A 510 4.18 -22.91 13.92
C GLY A 510 3.83 -21.51 14.41
N ALA A 511 2.63 -21.00 14.09
CA ALA A 511 2.27 -19.61 14.35
C ALA A 511 1.94 -19.37 15.84
N THR A 512 2.55 -18.34 16.42
CA THR A 512 2.48 -18.06 17.86
C THR A 512 1.50 -16.93 18.22
N SER A 513 1.15 -16.07 17.26
CA SER A 513 0.24 -14.94 17.43
C SER A 513 -0.95 -14.99 16.48
N GLU A 514 -2.04 -14.31 16.85
CA GLU A 514 -3.24 -14.23 15.99
C GLU A 514 -3.01 -13.37 14.74
N ALA A 515 -2.18 -12.32 14.84
CA ALA A 515 -1.76 -11.52 13.71
C ALA A 515 -1.01 -12.35 12.66
N GLU A 516 -0.10 -13.22 13.11
CA GLU A 516 0.63 -14.14 12.25
C GLU A 516 -0.30 -15.17 11.58
N ARG A 517 -1.25 -15.75 12.32
CA ARG A 517 -2.26 -16.67 11.75
C ARG A 517 -3.16 -15.99 10.71
N ARG A 518 -3.58 -14.74 10.97
CA ARG A 518 -4.38 -13.94 10.02
C ARG A 518 -3.57 -13.62 8.76
N ALA A 519 -2.29 -13.26 8.88
CA ALA A 519 -1.41 -13.04 7.74
C ALA A 519 -1.23 -14.32 6.89
N ILE A 520 -1.02 -15.47 7.52
CA ILE A 520 -0.89 -16.76 6.82
C ILE A 520 -2.16 -17.10 6.04
N ARG A 521 -3.34 -16.87 6.62
CA ARG A 521 -4.64 -17.08 5.95
C ARG A 521 -4.79 -16.15 4.75
N ARG A 522 -4.51 -14.86 4.92
CA ARG A 522 -4.51 -13.87 3.83
C ARG A 522 -3.61 -14.28 2.67
N ASP A 523 -2.34 -14.62 2.95
CA ASP A 523 -1.38 -15.05 1.93
C ASP A 523 -1.91 -16.24 1.13
N ALA A 524 -2.54 -17.19 1.81
CA ALA A 524 -3.06 -18.41 1.20
C ALA A 524 -4.27 -18.14 0.30
N VAL A 525 -5.16 -17.21 0.69
CA VAL A 525 -6.25 -16.75 -0.17
C VAL A 525 -5.69 -16.01 -1.39
N THR A 526 -4.71 -15.13 -1.21
CA THR A 526 -4.03 -14.45 -2.34
C THR A 526 -3.42 -15.45 -3.32
N GLU A 527 -2.77 -16.48 -2.83
CA GLU A 527 -2.17 -17.53 -3.66
C GLU A 527 -3.24 -18.38 -4.37
N ALA A 528 -4.34 -18.70 -3.70
CA ALA A 528 -5.48 -19.39 -4.28
C ALA A 528 -6.13 -18.57 -5.41
N ARG A 529 -6.32 -17.26 -5.20
CA ARG A 529 -6.80 -16.32 -6.23
C ARG A 529 -5.84 -16.27 -7.42
N GLY A 530 -4.53 -16.30 -7.19
CA GLY A 530 -3.53 -16.42 -8.26
C GLY A 530 -3.75 -17.65 -9.15
N ALA A 531 -4.09 -18.80 -8.56
CA ALA A 531 -4.41 -20.02 -9.31
C ALA A 531 -5.72 -19.92 -10.11
N ILE A 532 -6.76 -19.27 -9.55
CA ILE A 532 -8.03 -19.00 -10.25
C ILE A 532 -7.81 -18.04 -11.42
N ASN A 533 -7.07 -16.95 -11.23
CA ASN A 533 -6.80 -15.96 -12.27
C ASN A 533 -5.98 -16.54 -13.43
N ALA A 534 -4.97 -17.36 -13.13
CA ALA A 534 -4.22 -18.08 -14.15
C ALA A 534 -5.14 -18.99 -15.00
N ALA A 535 -6.10 -19.67 -14.35
CA ALA A 535 -7.08 -20.48 -15.06
C ALA A 535 -8.02 -19.63 -15.92
N GLN A 536 -8.48 -18.48 -15.43
CA GLN A 536 -9.29 -17.56 -16.22
C GLN A 536 -8.56 -17.05 -17.46
N GLU A 537 -7.27 -16.71 -17.36
CA GLU A 537 -6.47 -16.30 -18.51
C GLU A 537 -6.37 -17.39 -19.57
N GLU A 538 -6.09 -18.63 -19.15
CA GLU A 538 -6.04 -19.78 -20.07
C GLU A 538 -7.41 -20.07 -20.71
N ILE A 539 -8.50 -19.93 -19.97
CA ILE A 539 -9.86 -20.06 -20.52
C ILE A 539 -10.15 -18.91 -21.50
N ARG A 540 -9.75 -17.67 -21.22
CA ARG A 540 -9.90 -16.53 -22.14
C ARG A 540 -9.12 -16.77 -23.44
N LYS A 541 -7.89 -17.30 -23.36
CA LYS A 541 -7.10 -17.71 -24.53
C LYS A 541 -7.84 -18.80 -25.33
N ALA A 542 -8.39 -19.81 -24.65
CA ALA A 542 -9.18 -20.87 -25.28
C ALA A 542 -10.42 -20.32 -26.04
N ILE A 543 -11.10 -19.30 -25.50
CA ILE A 543 -12.23 -18.64 -26.17
C ILE A 543 -11.81 -17.96 -27.48
N THR A 544 -10.61 -17.34 -27.52
CA THR A 544 -10.11 -16.70 -28.74
C THR A 544 -9.81 -17.69 -29.87
N LEU A 545 -9.65 -18.97 -29.55
CA LEU A 545 -9.36 -20.04 -30.50
C LEU A 545 -10.61 -20.68 -31.11
N ILE A 546 -11.80 -20.32 -30.65
CA ILE A 546 -13.07 -20.86 -31.17
C ILE A 546 -13.24 -20.48 -32.64
N ARG A 547 -13.30 -21.49 -33.51
CA ARG A 547 -13.59 -21.35 -34.94
C ARG A 547 -14.88 -22.11 -35.28
N ALA A 548 -15.88 -21.41 -35.82
CA ALA A 548 -17.05 -22.00 -36.42
C ALA A 548 -17.40 -21.25 -37.71
N ASP A 549 -17.75 -22.00 -38.76
CA ASP A 549 -18.08 -21.43 -40.07
C ASP A 549 -19.50 -20.81 -40.09
N ASP A 550 -20.37 -21.26 -39.18
CA ASP A 550 -21.71 -20.70 -38.98
C ASP A 550 -21.68 -19.61 -37.89
N PRO A 551 -22.11 -18.36 -38.19
CA PRO A 551 -22.05 -17.25 -37.25
C PRO A 551 -22.99 -17.41 -36.03
N GLU A 552 -24.11 -18.12 -36.16
CA GLU A 552 -25.02 -18.39 -35.03
C GLU A 552 -24.42 -19.43 -34.09
N VAL A 553 -23.80 -20.48 -34.65
CA VAL A 553 -23.05 -21.47 -33.85
C VAL A 553 -21.87 -20.79 -33.16
N ALA A 554 -21.09 -19.97 -33.87
CA ALA A 554 -19.98 -19.22 -33.30
C ALA A 554 -20.40 -18.34 -32.11
N ALA A 555 -21.58 -17.71 -32.20
CA ALA A 555 -22.12 -16.89 -31.10
C ALA A 555 -22.46 -17.74 -29.87
N VAL A 556 -23.13 -18.88 -30.05
CA VAL A 556 -23.46 -19.80 -28.96
C VAL A 556 -22.19 -20.37 -28.31
N GLN A 557 -21.18 -20.74 -29.10
CA GLN A 557 -19.93 -21.28 -28.59
C GLN A 557 -19.11 -20.25 -27.78
N ARG A 558 -19.10 -18.98 -28.20
CA ARG A 558 -18.51 -17.89 -27.39
C ARG A 558 -19.28 -17.66 -26.10
N ASN A 559 -20.60 -17.74 -26.12
CA ASN A 559 -21.43 -17.64 -24.92
C ASN A 559 -21.13 -18.78 -23.93
N THR A 560 -20.86 -20.00 -24.43
CA THR A 560 -20.45 -21.14 -23.59
C THR A 560 -19.16 -20.84 -22.83
N GLY A 561 -18.14 -20.30 -23.51
CA GLY A 561 -16.91 -19.88 -22.86
C GLY A 561 -17.10 -18.71 -21.88
N ALA A 562 -17.90 -17.71 -22.26
CA ALA A 562 -18.21 -16.57 -21.41
C ALA A 562 -18.93 -16.98 -20.11
N ARG A 563 -19.83 -17.98 -20.18
CA ARG A 563 -20.52 -18.51 -18.99
C ARG A 563 -19.57 -19.15 -17.99
N ILE A 564 -18.54 -19.86 -18.47
CA ILE A 564 -17.49 -20.46 -17.64
C ILE A 564 -16.67 -19.36 -16.95
N ILE A 565 -16.31 -18.30 -17.68
CA ILE A 565 -15.59 -17.15 -17.10
C ILE A 565 -16.42 -16.47 -16.02
N GLN A 566 -17.71 -16.25 -16.26
CA GLN A 566 -18.61 -15.64 -15.27
C GLN A 566 -18.70 -16.47 -13.97
N ALA A 567 -18.70 -17.80 -14.09
CA ALA A 567 -18.66 -18.67 -12.91
C ALA A 567 -17.35 -18.48 -12.13
N PHE A 568 -16.23 -18.33 -12.84
CA PHE A 568 -14.92 -18.07 -12.25
C PHE A 568 -14.78 -16.67 -11.64
N ASP A 569 -15.44 -15.65 -12.21
CA ASP A 569 -15.52 -14.32 -11.60
C ASP A 569 -16.29 -14.38 -10.27
N THR A 570 -17.32 -15.22 -10.18
CA THR A 570 -18.01 -15.49 -8.91
C THR A 570 -17.09 -16.20 -7.91
N VAL A 571 -16.29 -17.16 -8.37
CA VAL A 571 -15.28 -17.83 -7.53
C VAL A 571 -14.27 -16.84 -6.96
N ASP A 572 -13.71 -15.94 -7.80
CA ASP A 572 -12.74 -14.94 -7.35
C ASP A 572 -13.35 -13.92 -6.40
N SER A 573 -14.58 -13.45 -6.67
CA SER A 573 -15.26 -12.49 -5.78
C SER A 573 -15.57 -13.09 -4.41
N GLU A 574 -15.98 -14.34 -4.32
CA GLU A 574 -16.21 -15.02 -3.03
C GLU A 574 -14.89 -15.32 -2.30
N LEU A 575 -13.81 -15.65 -3.02
CA LEU A 575 -12.45 -15.74 -2.45
C LEU A 575 -11.97 -14.39 -1.91
N ALA A 576 -12.23 -13.29 -2.61
CA ALA A 576 -11.87 -11.94 -2.17
C ALA A 576 -12.57 -11.57 -0.85
N ARG A 577 -13.84 -11.97 -0.68
CA ARG A 577 -14.59 -11.79 0.58
C ARG A 577 -14.04 -12.65 1.71
N ALA A 578 -13.51 -13.83 1.40
CA ALA A 578 -12.91 -14.72 2.39
C ALA A 578 -11.55 -14.22 2.93
N VAL A 579 -10.95 -13.17 2.35
CA VAL A 579 -9.71 -12.52 2.86
C VAL A 579 -9.93 -11.88 4.24
N GLU A 580 -11.17 -11.56 4.59
CA GLU A 580 -11.55 -10.89 5.85
C GLU A 580 -11.83 -11.87 7.01
N LEU A 581 -11.88 -13.19 6.75
CA LEU A 581 -12.08 -14.26 7.73
C LEU A 581 -10.78 -14.59 8.49
#